data_AF-I4HAI5-F1
#
_entry.id   AF-I4HAI5-F1
#
_cell.length_a   1.000
_cell.length_b   1.000
_cell.length_c   1.000
_cell.angle_alpha   90.00
_cell.angle_beta   90.00
_cell.angle_gamma   90.00
#
_symmetry.space_group_name_H-M   'P 1'
#
loop_
_entity.id
_entity.type
_entity.pdbx_description
1 polymer ?
#
loop_
_entity_poly.entity_id
_entity_poly.type
_entity_poly.pdbx_seq_one_letter_code
_entity_poly.pdbx_strand_id
1 'polypeptide(L)'
;MKWIYTLAAIAFAVKMVIIPNTASSISSLEIVESLVRDGGVPNAVSVVIFRNRLYDTIYEVVVFTIAIMGANFLLATEKPASKIHQFTDQPSIILARLGSTIAALVGIELAIRGHLSPGGGFAAGVAGGTAIGLIAITSSPEWMQAIYRRWQAATWEKISVLVFIVLAAITLSGFELPHGELGALFSGGILPILNILVAVKVALGSWAVILVFIRYRGLL
;
A
#
# COMPACT_ATOMS: atom_id res chain seq x y z
N MET A 1 37.29 16.49 -10.77
CA MET A 1 36.33 15.60 -10.07
C MET A 1 35.01 15.43 -10.82
N LYS A 2 34.29 16.48 -11.24
CA LYS A 2 33.01 16.37 -11.98
C LYS A 2 33.10 15.50 -13.25
N TRP A 3 34.15 15.65 -14.05
CA TRP A 3 34.38 14.87 -15.28
C TRP A 3 34.50 13.36 -15.07
N ILE A 4 35.00 12.92 -13.91
CA ILE A 4 35.13 11.49 -13.58
C ILE A 4 33.75 10.89 -13.35
N TYR A 5 32.86 11.60 -12.63
CA TYR A 5 31.48 11.18 -12.43
C TYR A 5 30.68 11.16 -13.73
N THR A 6 30.90 12.16 -14.60
CA THR A 6 30.24 12.20 -15.92
C THR A 6 30.69 11.03 -16.80
N LEU A 7 31.98 10.73 -16.86
CA LEU A 7 32.51 9.58 -17.59
C LEU A 7 32.01 8.25 -17.02
N ALA A 8 31.96 8.11 -15.69
CA ALA A 8 31.42 6.92 -15.04
C ALA A 8 29.92 6.72 -15.36
N ALA A 9 29.12 7.80 -15.36
CA ALA A 9 27.71 7.75 -15.73
C ALA A 9 27.50 7.34 -17.20
N ILE A 10 28.30 7.90 -18.12
CA ILE A 10 28.26 7.54 -19.54
C ILE A 10 28.67 6.08 -19.72
N ALA A 11 29.76 5.64 -19.09
CA ALA A 11 30.23 4.26 -19.17
C ALA A 11 29.18 3.27 -18.62
N PHE A 12 28.49 3.63 -17.54
CA PHE A 12 27.39 2.84 -16.99
C PHE A 12 26.20 2.77 -17.95
N ALA A 13 25.80 3.89 -18.56
CA ALA A 13 24.73 3.93 -19.53
C ALA A 13 25.05 3.10 -20.79
N VAL A 14 26.27 3.23 -21.32
CA VAL A 14 26.76 2.44 -22.46
C VAL A 14 26.78 0.95 -22.12
N LYS A 15 27.25 0.59 -20.91
CA LYS A 15 27.22 -0.80 -20.44
C LYS A 15 25.79 -1.34 -20.40
N MET A 16 24.82 -0.57 -19.91
CA MET A 16 23.41 -0.98 -19.88
C MET A 16 22.82 -1.23 -21.27
N VAL A 17 23.27 -0.51 -22.29
CA VAL A 17 22.84 -0.71 -23.69
C VAL A 17 23.50 -1.93 -24.33
N ILE A 18 24.76 -2.21 -23.99
CA ILE A 18 25.55 -3.31 -24.59
C ILE A 18 25.31 -4.65 -23.87
N ILE A 19 24.77 -4.66 -22.65
CA ILE A 19 24.42 -5.90 -21.95
C ILE A 19 23.47 -6.72 -22.84
N PRO A 20 23.87 -7.93 -23.26
CA PRO A 20 23.02 -8.81 -24.04
C PRO A 20 21.72 -9.06 -23.28
N ASN A 21 20.60 -8.85 -23.95
CA ASN A 21 19.29 -9.12 -23.36
C ASN A 21 19.05 -10.64 -23.40
N THR A 22 19.67 -11.37 -22.45
CA THR A 22 19.50 -12.84 -22.29
C THR A 22 18.04 -13.25 -22.07
N ALA A 23 17.15 -12.29 -21.82
CA ALA A 23 15.71 -12.49 -21.76
C ALA A 23 15.07 -12.89 -23.10
N SER A 24 15.77 -12.84 -24.24
CA SER A 24 15.17 -13.17 -25.54
C SER A 24 15.01 -14.67 -25.81
N SER A 25 15.52 -15.56 -24.95
CA SER A 25 15.47 -17.02 -25.18
C SER A 25 14.42 -17.77 -24.34
N ILE A 26 13.80 -17.12 -23.35
CA ILE A 26 12.70 -17.69 -22.57
C ILE A 26 11.45 -16.91 -22.96
N SER A 27 10.41 -17.59 -23.43
CA SER A 27 9.14 -16.93 -23.74
C SER A 27 8.61 -16.29 -22.45
N SER A 28 8.25 -15.01 -22.48
CA SER A 28 7.70 -14.32 -21.31
C SER A 28 6.44 -15.02 -20.76
N LEU A 29 5.75 -15.77 -21.62
CA LEU A 29 4.62 -16.62 -21.29
C LEU A 29 5.02 -17.78 -20.36
N GLU A 30 6.10 -18.51 -20.66
CA GLU A 30 6.59 -19.59 -19.78
C GLU A 30 6.93 -19.09 -18.38
N ILE A 31 7.52 -17.89 -18.28
CA ILE A 31 7.81 -17.27 -16.99
C ILE A 31 6.52 -17.01 -16.21
N VAL A 32 5.51 -16.41 -16.85
CA VAL A 32 4.23 -16.11 -16.21
C VAL A 32 3.51 -17.40 -15.79
N GLU A 33 3.50 -18.43 -16.64
CA GLU A 33 2.91 -19.73 -16.33
C GLU A 33 3.60 -20.40 -15.14
N SER A 34 4.94 -20.33 -15.07
CA SER A 34 5.69 -20.87 -13.93
C SER A 34 5.33 -20.14 -12.62
N LEU A 35 5.20 -18.81 -12.66
CA LEU A 35 4.81 -18.02 -11.49
C LEU A 35 3.40 -18.35 -11.01
N VAL A 36 2.44 -18.46 -11.93
CA VAL A 36 1.04 -18.81 -11.60
C VAL A 36 0.98 -20.21 -10.98
N ARG A 37 1.72 -21.17 -11.54
CA ARG A 37 1.78 -22.54 -11.03
C ARG A 37 2.40 -22.61 -9.64
N ASP A 38 3.51 -21.91 -9.43
CA ASP A 38 4.24 -21.93 -8.16
C ASP A 38 3.50 -21.19 -7.05
N GLY A 39 2.86 -20.06 -7.37
CA GLY A 39 2.13 -19.24 -6.40
C GLY A 39 0.68 -19.67 -6.15
N GLY A 40 0.14 -20.58 -6.96
CA GLY A 40 -1.21 -21.12 -6.79
C GLY A 40 -2.33 -20.10 -6.96
N VAL A 41 -2.07 -18.97 -7.63
CA VAL A 41 -3.05 -17.90 -7.88
C VAL A 41 -2.89 -17.34 -9.30
N PRO A 42 -3.97 -16.90 -9.95
CA PRO A 42 -3.91 -16.43 -11.34
C PRO A 42 -3.20 -15.08 -11.49
N ASN A 43 -3.11 -14.27 -10.44
CA ASN A 43 -2.39 -13.00 -10.50
C ASN A 43 -0.88 -13.20 -10.29
N ALA A 44 -0.14 -13.31 -11.39
CA ALA A 44 1.32 -13.44 -11.37
C ALA A 44 2.05 -12.27 -10.67
N VAL A 45 1.51 -11.05 -10.74
CA VAL A 45 2.11 -9.89 -10.05
C VAL A 45 2.03 -10.07 -8.54
N SER A 46 0.88 -10.55 -8.04
CA SER A 46 0.72 -10.87 -6.62
C SER A 46 1.68 -11.94 -6.15
N VAL A 47 1.96 -12.96 -6.99
CA VAL A 47 3.01 -13.96 -6.69
C VAL A 47 4.37 -13.29 -6.59
N VAL A 48 4.73 -12.43 -7.55
CA VAL A 48 6.02 -11.75 -7.53
C VAL A 48 6.17 -10.90 -6.26
N ILE A 49 5.20 -10.05 -5.92
CA ILE A 49 5.35 -9.10 -4.80
C ILE A 49 5.14 -9.74 -3.41
N PHE A 50 4.36 -10.82 -3.30
CA PHE A 50 4.08 -11.45 -2.01
C PHE A 50 4.83 -12.78 -1.77
N ARG A 51 5.56 -13.28 -2.77
CA ARG A 51 6.39 -14.49 -2.63
C ARG A 51 7.84 -14.24 -3.07
N ASN A 52 8.08 -14.01 -4.36
CA ASN A 52 9.44 -14.00 -4.91
C ASN A 52 10.26 -12.76 -4.52
N ARG A 53 9.60 -11.60 -4.48
CA ARG A 53 10.15 -10.29 -4.13
C ARG A 53 9.46 -9.71 -2.90
N LEU A 54 9.05 -10.59 -1.97
CA LEU A 54 8.38 -10.18 -0.73
C LEU A 54 9.22 -9.22 0.12
N TYR A 55 10.56 -9.30 0.03
CA TYR A 55 11.46 -8.34 0.65
C TYR A 55 11.24 -6.90 0.16
N ASP A 56 10.89 -6.69 -1.11
CA ASP A 56 10.60 -5.34 -1.62
C ASP A 56 9.33 -4.79 -0.97
N THR A 57 8.29 -5.61 -0.85
CA THR A 57 7.05 -5.23 -0.15
C THR A 57 7.29 -4.95 1.35
N ILE A 58 8.21 -5.67 1.99
CA ILE A 58 8.68 -5.32 3.35
C ILE A 58 9.26 -3.91 3.38
N TYR A 59 10.19 -3.59 2.46
CA TYR A 59 10.78 -2.27 2.41
C TYR A 59 9.78 -1.17 2.04
N GLU A 60 8.80 -1.43 1.18
CA GLU A 60 7.72 -0.49 0.88
C GLU A 60 6.90 -0.15 2.13
N VAL A 61 6.52 -1.16 2.92
CA VAL A 61 5.80 -0.94 4.19
C VAL A 61 6.65 -0.15 5.19
N VAL A 62 7.95 -0.45 5.28
CA VAL A 62 8.89 0.27 6.14
C VAL A 62 9.04 1.72 5.70
N VAL A 63 9.33 1.98 4.42
CA VAL A 63 9.49 3.33 3.87
C VAL A 63 8.20 4.14 4.05
N PHE A 64 7.04 3.55 3.79
CA PHE A 64 5.75 4.22 4.01
C PHE A 64 5.55 4.60 5.49
N THR A 65 5.91 3.70 6.42
CA THR A 65 5.85 3.98 7.87
C THR A 65 6.80 5.11 8.25
N ILE A 66 8.03 5.10 7.75
CA ILE A 66 9.02 6.15 8.00
C ILE A 66 8.53 7.48 7.43
N ALA A 67 7.91 7.51 6.26
CA ALA A 67 7.35 8.72 5.66
C ALA A 67 6.26 9.34 6.55
N ILE A 68 5.34 8.53 7.09
CA ILE A 68 4.29 8.99 8.02
C ILE A 68 4.89 9.52 9.31
N MET A 69 5.87 8.81 9.87
CA MET A 69 6.59 9.25 11.07
C MET A 69 7.34 10.56 10.82
N GLY A 70 7.99 10.69 9.66
CA GLY A 70 8.68 11.90 9.23
C GLY A 70 7.74 13.09 9.11
N ALA A 71 6.57 12.91 8.48
CA ALA A 71 5.55 13.95 8.39
C ALA A 71 5.05 14.38 9.79
N ASN A 72 4.79 13.42 10.68
CA ASN A 72 4.43 13.70 12.07
C ASN A 72 5.52 14.48 12.81
N PHE A 73 6.79 14.06 12.66
CA PHE A 73 7.93 14.68 13.31
C PHE A 73 8.15 16.13 12.83
N LEU A 74 8.14 16.35 11.51
CA LEU A 74 8.35 17.66 10.91
C LEU A 74 7.23 18.65 11.27
N LEU A 75 6.00 18.18 11.46
CA LEU A 75 4.86 19.02 11.81
C LEU A 75 4.60 19.10 13.32
N ALA A 76 5.38 18.42 14.16
CA ALA A 76 5.14 18.35 15.61
C ALA A 76 5.27 19.70 16.32
N THR A 77 6.13 20.59 15.81
CA THR A 77 6.37 21.93 16.37
C THR A 77 5.58 23.04 15.68
N GLU A 78 4.82 22.69 14.64
CA GLU A 78 4.01 23.66 13.91
C GLU A 78 2.75 24.04 14.69
N LYS A 79 2.25 25.25 14.47
CA LYS A 79 0.97 25.67 15.05
C LYS A 79 -0.15 24.98 14.28
N PRO A 80 -1.14 24.36 14.95
CA PRO A 80 -2.33 23.86 14.28
C PRO A 80 -3.01 24.96 13.45
N ALA A 81 -3.61 24.59 12.33
CA ALA A 81 -4.35 25.51 11.49
C ALA A 81 -5.47 26.18 12.30
N SER A 82 -5.57 27.51 12.21
CA SER A 82 -6.53 28.30 13.00
C SER A 82 -7.97 28.12 12.53
N LYS A 83 -8.16 27.84 11.25
CA LYS A 83 -9.44 27.47 10.63
C LYS A 83 -9.21 26.34 9.64
N ILE A 84 -10.07 25.33 9.70
CA ILE A 84 -10.08 24.22 8.75
C ILE A 84 -11.37 24.36 7.94
N HIS A 85 -11.24 24.69 6.66
CA HIS A 85 -12.38 24.84 5.77
C HIS A 85 -12.93 23.46 5.39
N GLN A 86 -14.24 23.29 5.43
CA GLN A 86 -14.92 22.06 5.03
C GLN A 86 -15.94 22.41 3.95
N PHE A 87 -16.36 21.42 3.17
CA PHE A 87 -17.50 21.61 2.31
C PHE A 87 -18.75 21.87 3.16
N THR A 88 -19.41 22.99 2.85
CA THR A 88 -20.63 23.44 3.52
C THR A 88 -21.86 23.23 2.65
N ASP A 89 -21.68 23.08 1.33
CA ASP A 89 -22.77 22.85 0.40
C ASP A 89 -23.20 21.37 0.41
N GLN A 90 -24.51 21.16 0.46
CA GLN A 90 -25.08 19.82 0.52
C GLN A 90 -24.72 18.93 -0.66
N PRO A 91 -24.73 19.39 -1.92
CA PRO A 91 -24.37 18.55 -3.06
C PRO A 91 -22.95 17.97 -2.95
N SER A 92 -21.95 18.78 -2.61
CA SER A 92 -20.56 18.30 -2.47
C SER A 92 -20.40 17.35 -1.29
N ILE A 93 -21.09 17.60 -0.17
CA ILE A 93 -21.09 16.69 0.98
C ILE A 93 -21.64 15.31 0.60
N ILE A 94 -22.79 15.28 -0.08
CA ILE A 94 -23.44 14.04 -0.51
C ILE A 94 -22.54 13.28 -1.50
N LEU A 95 -22.00 13.97 -2.50
CA LEU A 95 -21.12 13.36 -3.50
C LEU A 95 -19.84 12.80 -2.89
N ALA A 96 -19.19 13.54 -1.98
CA ALA A 96 -17.99 13.06 -1.31
C ALA A 96 -18.26 11.85 -0.41
N ARG A 97 -19.39 11.82 0.32
CA ARG A 97 -19.78 10.66 1.13
C ARG A 97 -20.15 9.43 0.30
N LEU A 98 -20.82 9.64 -0.83
CA LEU A 98 -21.09 8.57 -1.79
C LEU A 98 -19.78 8.02 -2.38
N GLY A 99 -18.90 8.92 -2.83
CA GLY A 99 -17.57 8.56 -3.32
C GLY A 99 -16.73 7.82 -2.29
N SER A 100 -16.79 8.23 -1.02
CA SER A 100 -16.17 7.51 0.08
C SER A 100 -16.67 6.08 0.21
N THR A 101 -17.99 5.89 0.12
CA THR A 101 -18.60 4.57 0.23
C THR A 101 -18.13 3.66 -0.91
N ILE A 102 -18.13 4.18 -2.14
CA ILE A 102 -17.66 3.46 -3.32
C ILE A 102 -16.17 3.11 -3.17
N ALA A 103 -15.32 4.07 -2.79
CA ALA A 103 -13.90 3.86 -2.60
C ALA A 103 -13.61 2.81 -1.51
N ALA A 104 -14.38 2.81 -0.42
CA ALA A 104 -14.27 1.79 0.62
C ALA A 104 -14.63 0.40 0.10
N LEU A 105 -15.72 0.26 -0.67
CA LEU A 105 -16.13 -1.02 -1.27
C LEU A 105 -15.08 -1.54 -2.25
N VAL A 106 -14.52 -0.67 -3.10
CA VAL A 106 -13.42 -1.02 -4.00
C VAL A 106 -12.19 -1.45 -3.20
N GLY A 107 -11.83 -0.73 -2.14
CA GLY A 107 -10.72 -1.10 -1.26
C GLY A 107 -10.91 -2.48 -0.64
N ILE A 108 -12.11 -2.81 -0.17
CA ILE A 108 -12.45 -4.13 0.37
C ILE A 108 -12.32 -5.22 -0.70
N GLU A 109 -12.87 -5.01 -1.90
CA GLU A 109 -12.79 -5.97 -3.00
C GLU A 109 -11.33 -6.26 -3.40
N LEU A 110 -10.50 -5.20 -3.52
CA LEU A 110 -9.08 -5.34 -3.83
C LEU A 110 -8.28 -6.03 -2.69
N ALA A 111 -8.66 -5.82 -1.44
CA ALA A 111 -8.04 -6.49 -0.30
C ALA A 111 -8.38 -7.99 -0.27
N ILE A 112 -9.61 -8.35 -0.62
CA ILE A 112 -10.10 -9.73 -0.58
C ILE A 112 -9.66 -10.53 -1.81
N ARG A 113 -9.66 -9.92 -3.00
CA ARG A 113 -9.43 -10.63 -4.29
C ARG A 113 -8.18 -10.16 -5.04
N GLY A 114 -7.28 -9.40 -4.42
CA GLY A 114 -6.06 -8.91 -5.05
C GLY A 114 -5.11 -10.03 -5.54
N HIS A 115 -5.23 -11.24 -5.02
CA HIS A 115 -4.52 -12.43 -5.55
C HIS A 115 -5.21 -13.06 -6.77
N LEU A 116 -6.47 -12.74 -7.03
CA LEU A 116 -7.26 -13.28 -8.14
C LEU A 116 -7.37 -12.32 -9.33
N SER A 117 -7.34 -11.01 -9.07
CA SER A 117 -7.51 -9.96 -10.08
C SER A 117 -6.40 -8.91 -9.98
N PRO A 118 -6.21 -8.07 -11.02
CA PRO A 118 -5.28 -6.94 -10.95
C PRO A 118 -5.58 -6.02 -9.76
N GLY A 119 -4.55 -5.61 -9.04
CA GLY A 119 -4.68 -4.84 -7.81
C GLY A 119 -3.66 -5.26 -6.76
N GLY A 120 -4.13 -5.39 -5.52
CA GLY A 120 -3.31 -5.82 -4.38
C GLY A 120 -3.52 -4.94 -3.14
N GLY A 121 -2.78 -5.27 -2.09
CA GLY A 121 -2.96 -4.68 -0.76
C GLY A 121 -2.66 -3.19 -0.75
N PHE A 122 -1.65 -2.75 -1.48
CA PHE A 122 -1.30 -1.32 -1.54
C PHE A 122 -2.41 -0.50 -2.20
N ALA A 123 -2.92 -0.94 -3.35
CA ALA A 123 -4.03 -0.31 -4.04
C ALA A 123 -5.31 -0.31 -3.20
N ALA A 124 -5.59 -1.43 -2.52
CA ALA A 124 -6.70 -1.54 -1.58
C ALA A 124 -6.60 -0.52 -0.43
N GLY A 125 -5.41 -0.39 0.16
CA GLY A 125 -5.16 0.56 1.23
C GLY A 125 -5.24 2.02 0.78
N VAL A 126 -4.78 2.35 -0.43
CA VAL A 126 -4.94 3.69 -1.03
C VAL A 126 -6.40 4.01 -1.31
N ALA A 127 -7.19 3.04 -1.79
CA ALA A 127 -8.64 3.21 -1.95
C ALA A 127 -9.33 3.46 -0.59
N GLY A 128 -8.93 2.71 0.45
CA GLY A 128 -9.38 2.95 1.83
C GLY A 128 -8.95 4.32 2.37
N GLY A 129 -7.72 4.76 2.12
CA GLY A 129 -7.23 6.09 2.46
C GLY A 129 -8.00 7.20 1.76
N THR A 130 -8.32 7.01 0.48
CA THR A 130 -9.19 7.91 -0.31
C THR A 130 -10.58 8.02 0.30
N ALA A 131 -11.18 6.89 0.70
CA ALA A 131 -12.47 6.91 1.39
C ALA A 131 -12.42 7.77 2.66
N ILE A 132 -11.40 7.55 3.49
CA ILE A 132 -11.19 8.33 4.71
C ILE A 132 -10.96 9.82 4.40
N GLY A 133 -10.20 10.14 3.36
CA GLY A 133 -9.97 11.52 2.91
C GLY A 133 -11.25 12.23 2.49
N LEU A 134 -12.13 11.54 1.75
CA LEU A 134 -13.43 12.09 1.34
C LEU A 134 -14.39 12.32 2.52
N ILE A 135 -14.31 11.49 3.56
CA ILE A 135 -15.01 11.78 4.82
C ILE A 135 -14.37 12.97 5.53
N ALA A 136 -13.04 13.08 5.49
CA ALA A 136 -12.31 14.13 6.17
C ALA A 136 -12.61 15.54 5.67
N ILE A 137 -12.88 15.70 4.37
CA ILE A 137 -13.25 17.00 3.79
C ILE A 137 -14.70 17.42 4.10
N THR A 138 -15.54 16.50 4.59
CA THR A 138 -16.97 16.72 4.88
C THR A 138 -17.34 16.60 6.36
N SER A 139 -16.36 16.36 7.23
CA SER A 139 -16.57 16.04 8.65
C SER A 139 -15.61 16.85 9.52
N SER A 140 -15.96 17.02 10.80
CA SER A 140 -15.10 17.75 11.71
C SER A 140 -13.80 16.97 12.02
N PRO A 141 -12.62 17.63 11.93
CA PRO A 141 -11.34 17.04 12.29
C PRO A 141 -11.31 16.48 13.72
N GLU A 142 -11.99 17.15 14.66
CA GLU A 142 -12.08 16.73 16.06
C GLU A 142 -12.80 15.38 16.20
N TRP A 143 -13.91 15.21 15.46
CA TRP A 143 -14.67 13.97 15.46
C TRP A 143 -13.86 12.83 14.85
N MET A 144 -13.20 13.06 13.72
CA MET A 144 -12.34 12.05 13.12
C MET A 144 -11.17 11.66 14.02
N GLN A 145 -10.55 12.65 14.68
CA GLN A 145 -9.46 12.39 15.61
C GLN A 145 -9.94 11.64 16.86
N ALA A 146 -11.17 11.90 17.33
CA ALA A 146 -11.80 11.15 18.40
C ALA A 146 -12.01 9.68 18.00
N ILE A 147 -12.47 9.41 16.78
CA ILE A 147 -12.62 8.04 16.26
C ILE A 147 -11.24 7.37 16.14
N TYR A 148 -10.25 8.04 15.55
CA TYR A 148 -8.90 7.50 15.40
C TYR A 148 -8.31 7.05 16.75
N ARG A 149 -8.51 7.86 17.80
CA ARG A 149 -8.10 7.53 19.17
C ARG A 149 -8.95 6.41 19.79
N ARG A 150 -10.27 6.47 19.65
CA ARG A 150 -11.20 5.47 20.21
C ARG A 150 -10.91 4.07 19.70
N TRP A 151 -10.63 3.94 18.41
CA TRP A 151 -10.31 2.66 17.78
C TRP A 151 -8.83 2.28 17.89
N GLN A 152 -8.01 3.11 18.54
CA GLN A 152 -6.56 2.90 18.65
C GLN A 152 -5.90 2.61 17.29
N ALA A 153 -6.30 3.34 16.25
CA ALA A 153 -5.88 3.10 14.87
C ALA A 153 -4.34 3.06 14.71
N ALA A 154 -3.60 3.91 15.43
CA ALA A 154 -2.14 3.89 15.45
C ALA A 154 -1.54 2.58 16.01
N THR A 155 -2.22 1.97 16.99
CA THR A 155 -1.79 0.70 17.57
C THR A 155 -2.05 -0.43 16.59
N TRP A 156 -3.23 -0.47 15.96
CA TRP A 156 -3.54 -1.45 14.92
C TRP A 156 -2.61 -1.34 13.72
N GLU A 157 -2.22 -0.13 13.33
CA GLU A 157 -1.23 0.09 12.28
C GLU A 157 0.11 -0.55 12.63
N LYS A 158 0.62 -0.34 13.86
CA LYS A 158 1.89 -0.93 14.30
C LYS A 158 1.81 -2.44 14.41
N ILE A 159 0.69 -2.96 14.92
CA ILE A 159 0.44 -4.41 15.00
C ILE A 159 0.41 -5.00 13.60
N SER A 160 -0.28 -4.39 12.63
CA SER A 160 -0.35 -4.91 11.26
C SER A 160 1.03 -4.95 10.59
N VAL A 161 1.89 -3.94 10.81
CA VAL A 161 3.29 -3.99 10.36
C VAL A 161 4.04 -5.15 10.98
N LEU A 162 3.97 -5.29 12.30
CA LEU A 162 4.74 -6.30 13.00
C LEU A 162 4.32 -7.71 12.57
N VAL A 163 3.01 -7.96 12.51
CA VAL A 163 2.44 -9.23 12.02
C VAL A 163 2.85 -9.47 10.57
N PHE A 164 2.76 -8.45 9.71
CA PHE A 164 3.18 -8.56 8.32
C PHE A 164 4.67 -8.93 8.20
N ILE A 165 5.57 -8.24 8.91
CA ILE A 165 7.01 -8.52 8.87
C ILE A 165 7.31 -9.94 9.35
N VAL A 166 6.68 -10.39 10.44
CA VAL A 166 6.88 -11.75 10.97
C VAL A 166 6.40 -12.79 9.97
N LEU A 167 5.19 -12.66 9.42
CA LEU A 167 4.66 -13.59 8.43
C LEU A 167 5.48 -13.57 7.14
N ALA A 168 5.95 -12.40 6.72
CA ALA A 168 6.79 -12.27 5.55
C ALA A 168 8.16 -12.92 5.76
N ALA A 169 8.77 -12.79 6.94
CA ALA A 169 10.01 -13.48 7.28
C ALA A 169 9.84 -15.00 7.31
N ILE A 170 8.73 -15.50 7.87
CA ILE A 170 8.38 -16.93 7.85
C ILE A 170 8.22 -17.42 6.39
N THR A 171 7.51 -16.66 5.56
CA THR A 171 7.33 -16.99 4.13
C THR A 171 8.67 -17.04 3.40
N LEU A 172 9.54 -16.04 3.61
CA LEU A 172 10.88 -15.98 3.02
C LEU A 172 11.82 -17.10 3.52
N SER A 173 11.55 -17.67 4.70
CA SER A 173 12.29 -18.84 5.21
C SER A 173 11.92 -20.16 4.50
N GLY A 174 10.95 -20.12 3.58
CA GLY A 174 10.49 -21.27 2.79
C GLY A 174 9.28 -22.00 3.39
N PHE A 175 8.67 -21.46 4.44
CA PHE A 175 7.43 -22.03 4.98
C PHE A 175 6.24 -21.58 4.13
N GLU A 176 5.59 -22.53 3.47
CA GLU A 176 4.44 -22.27 2.59
C GLU A 176 3.19 -23.00 3.09
N LEU A 177 2.08 -22.28 3.09
CA LEU A 177 0.76 -22.85 3.37
C LEU A 177 0.20 -23.53 2.11
N PRO A 178 -0.64 -24.57 2.24
CA PRO A 178 -1.28 -25.21 1.10
C PRO A 178 -2.04 -24.19 0.23
N HIS A 179 -1.80 -24.24 -1.09
CA HIS A 179 -2.33 -23.24 -2.03
C HIS A 179 -3.82 -23.34 -2.32
N GLY A 180 -4.50 -24.43 -1.94
CA GLY A 180 -5.92 -24.64 -2.27
C GLY A 180 -6.15 -24.83 -3.78
N GLU A 181 -7.38 -24.54 -4.23
CA GLU A 181 -7.77 -24.64 -5.64
C GLU A 181 -7.47 -23.34 -6.40
N LEU A 182 -6.78 -23.44 -7.54
CA LEU A 182 -6.44 -22.28 -8.37
C LEU A 182 -7.69 -21.50 -8.77
N GLY A 183 -7.72 -20.20 -8.44
CA GLY A 183 -8.83 -19.31 -8.76
C GLY A 183 -9.95 -19.27 -7.71
N ALA A 184 -9.92 -20.15 -6.71
CA ALA A 184 -10.83 -20.05 -5.56
C ALA A 184 -10.46 -18.88 -4.65
N LEU A 185 -11.41 -18.41 -3.84
CA LEU A 185 -11.15 -17.29 -2.92
C LEU A 185 -10.04 -17.61 -1.91
N PHE A 186 -10.07 -18.81 -1.33
CA PHE A 186 -9.05 -19.31 -0.42
C PHE A 186 -7.95 -20.05 -1.18
N SER A 187 -7.30 -19.34 -2.11
CA SER A 187 -6.15 -19.84 -2.88
C SER A 187 -4.88 -19.03 -2.63
N GLY A 188 -3.72 -19.60 -2.94
CA GLY A 188 -2.42 -18.93 -2.78
C GLY A 188 -1.86 -18.94 -1.36
N GLY A 189 -2.39 -19.77 -0.47
CA GLY A 189 -1.84 -19.96 0.88
C GLY A 189 -1.79 -18.66 1.68
N ILE A 190 -0.59 -18.15 1.94
CA ILE A 190 -0.35 -16.95 2.77
C ILE A 190 -0.60 -15.63 2.02
N LEU A 191 -0.61 -15.64 0.68
CA LEU A 191 -0.69 -14.43 -0.15
C LEU A 191 -1.90 -13.54 0.18
N PRO A 192 -3.15 -14.06 0.30
CA PRO A 192 -4.30 -13.21 0.65
C PRO A 192 -4.18 -12.56 2.03
N ILE A 193 -3.55 -13.24 2.99
CA ILE A 193 -3.34 -12.72 4.35
C ILE A 193 -2.35 -11.56 4.32
N LEU A 194 -1.22 -11.72 3.63
CA LEU A 194 -0.23 -10.65 3.42
C LEU A 194 -0.87 -9.45 2.70
N ASN A 195 -1.70 -9.72 1.69
CA ASN A 195 -2.44 -8.71 0.95
C ASN A 195 -3.35 -7.87 1.86
N ILE A 196 -4.14 -8.51 2.71
CA ILE A 196 -5.03 -7.84 3.66
C ILE A 196 -4.23 -7.03 4.68
N LEU A 197 -3.12 -7.57 5.21
CA LEU A 197 -2.29 -6.86 6.18
C LEU A 197 -1.69 -5.58 5.59
N VAL A 198 -1.19 -5.63 4.35
CA VAL A 198 -0.72 -4.45 3.63
C VAL A 198 -1.86 -3.47 3.40
N ALA A 199 -3.05 -3.93 3.00
CA ALA A 199 -4.22 -3.06 2.82
C ALA A 199 -4.59 -2.31 4.10
N VAL A 200 -4.68 -3.02 5.22
CA VAL A 200 -4.97 -2.43 6.55
C VAL A 200 -3.88 -1.43 6.93
N LYS A 201 -2.61 -1.80 6.80
CA LYS A 201 -1.49 -0.91 7.10
C LYS A 201 -1.54 0.38 6.28
N VAL A 202 -1.69 0.27 4.97
CA VAL A 202 -1.69 1.42 4.07
C VAL A 202 -2.91 2.32 4.31
N ALA A 203 -4.09 1.74 4.56
CA ALA A 203 -5.30 2.51 4.91
C ALA A 203 -5.14 3.27 6.23
N LEU A 204 -4.66 2.61 7.29
CA LEU A 204 -4.47 3.25 8.60
C LEU A 204 -3.35 4.30 8.58
N GLY A 205 -2.27 4.04 7.84
CA GLY A 205 -1.20 5.02 7.63
C GLY A 205 -1.66 6.23 6.82
N SER A 206 -2.49 6.02 5.79
CA SER A 206 -3.12 7.09 5.02
C SER A 206 -4.05 7.93 5.90
N TRP A 207 -4.83 7.31 6.78
CA TRP A 207 -5.64 8.03 7.76
C TRP A 207 -4.77 8.91 8.67
N ALA A 208 -3.69 8.36 9.22
CA ALA A 208 -2.79 9.08 10.10
C ALA A 208 -2.23 10.33 9.39
N VAL A 209 -1.69 10.18 8.18
CA VAL A 209 -1.09 11.31 7.45
C VAL A 209 -2.14 12.35 7.07
N ILE A 210 -3.35 11.94 6.63
CA ILE A 210 -4.45 12.87 6.32
C ILE A 210 -4.79 13.72 7.54
N LEU A 211 -4.96 13.10 8.72
CA LEU A 211 -5.27 13.87 9.94
C LEU A 211 -4.15 14.83 10.34
N VAL A 212 -2.90 14.44 10.15
CA VAL A 212 -1.73 15.29 10.44
C VAL A 212 -1.73 16.51 9.54
N PHE A 213 -1.89 16.32 8.23
CA PHE A 213 -1.93 17.43 7.28
C PHE A 213 -3.15 18.33 7.51
N ILE A 214 -4.33 17.77 7.75
CA ILE A 214 -5.53 18.56 8.06
C ILE A 214 -5.32 19.40 9.32
N ARG A 215 -4.70 18.84 10.36
CA ARG A 215 -4.46 19.55 11.62
C ARG A 215 -3.50 20.73 11.47
N TYR A 216 -2.42 20.58 10.71
CA TYR A 216 -1.34 21.58 10.66
C TYR A 216 -1.35 22.48 9.42
N ARG A 217 -1.95 22.02 8.32
CA ARG A 217 -2.05 22.76 7.05
C ARG A 217 -3.48 23.09 6.67
N GLY A 218 -4.48 22.51 7.35
CA GLY A 218 -5.88 22.72 7.02
C GLY A 218 -6.33 21.88 5.82
N LEU A 219 -7.51 22.21 5.35
CA LEU A 219 -8.10 21.75 4.12
C LEU A 219 -8.25 22.99 3.26
N LEU A 220 -7.42 23.10 2.20
CA LEU A 220 -7.36 24.21 1.23
C LEU A 220 -7.70 25.60 1.80
#